data_AF-A0A976CMD2-F1
#
_entry.id   AF-A0A976CMD2-F1
#
_cell.length_a   1.000
_cell.length_b   1.000
_cell.length_c   1.000
_cell.angle_alpha   90.00
_cell.angle_beta   90.00
_cell.angle_gamma   90.00
#
_symmetry.space_group_name_H-M   'P 1'
#
loop_
_entity.id
_entity.type
_entity.pdbx_description
1 polymer ?
#
loop_
_entity_poly.entity_id
_entity_poly.type
_entity_poly.pdbx_seq_one_letter_code
_entity_poly.pdbx_strand_id
1 'polypeptide(L)'
;MANLRSTVIVKTDICGYTARVKKLSQSDLSSLLNEHKTFISDISTRNEGSLIKGEGDSFWLIFPSVTAAAMAALEMQQELRTQQSSKSNDERLAIRVSITLGDVLHQDKDIFGDTVNLTARIESVTPQDEIYLSQAAWLALNKAEVQTSFVNEFSLKGMSEPEKVYKVDQSYKTRIVENQAIIKADLRGFIAYQESNSIRDVEYLLTNFDTFEKTVCEEYGGTIRSIVGDSHLLTFPEAHSALAAMESLCENWKLFIHGHKIPCGLSVGVAKGNLYIFRSCTYGKDINIADRLEDLSKIVSPATEKNSVIVSDQIKREVSGSKWEYKLIKIDKNAILDNLLDYSQFDFFQENDVYRCLVV
;
A
#
# COMPACT_ATOMS: atom_id res chain seq x y z
N MET A 1 12.09 -24.10 -18.22
CA MET A 1 12.18 -23.40 -19.53
C MET A 1 12.71 -22.00 -19.25
N ALA A 2 13.70 -21.55 -20.02
CA ALA A 2 14.22 -20.20 -19.89
C ALA A 2 13.25 -19.21 -20.56
N ASN A 3 12.90 -18.12 -19.88
CA ASN A 3 11.96 -17.12 -20.39
C ASN A 3 12.53 -15.71 -20.22
N LEU A 4 12.60 -14.94 -21.31
CA LEU A 4 13.05 -13.55 -21.30
C LEU A 4 11.84 -12.64 -21.09
N ARG A 5 11.86 -11.82 -20.03
CA ARG A 5 10.80 -10.84 -19.75
C ARG A 5 11.33 -9.59 -19.08
N SER A 6 10.70 -8.46 -19.34
CA SER A 6 10.99 -7.23 -18.62
C SER A 6 10.63 -7.41 -17.14
N THR A 7 11.61 -7.19 -16.26
CA THR A 7 11.51 -7.50 -14.83
C THR A 7 12.08 -6.34 -14.03
N VAL A 8 11.38 -5.97 -12.96
CA VAL A 8 11.92 -5.06 -11.95
C VAL A 8 12.75 -5.88 -10.98
N ILE A 9 14.06 -5.60 -10.90
CA ILE A 9 14.96 -6.27 -9.97
C ILE A 9 15.30 -5.30 -8.85
N VAL A 10 15.23 -5.80 -7.62
CA VAL A 10 15.77 -5.10 -6.46
C VAL A 10 16.89 -5.93 -5.85
N LYS A 11 18.02 -5.30 -5.55
CA LYS A 11 19.07 -5.89 -4.73
C LYS A 11 19.25 -5.07 -3.45
N THR A 12 19.21 -5.76 -2.31
CA THR A 12 19.50 -5.19 -0.98
C THR A 12 20.82 -5.74 -0.47
N ASP A 13 21.57 -4.95 0.31
CA ASP A 13 22.86 -5.35 0.91
C ASP A 13 23.02 -4.73 2.30
N ILE A 14 23.57 -5.48 3.27
CA ILE A 14 23.85 -4.96 4.62
C ILE A 14 25.15 -4.15 4.60
N CYS A 15 25.03 -2.85 4.88
CA CYS A 15 26.19 -1.98 4.96
C CYS A 15 27.09 -2.35 6.14
N GLY A 16 28.40 -2.49 5.88
CA GLY A 16 29.40 -2.80 6.92
C GLY A 16 29.36 -4.24 7.44
N TYR A 17 28.66 -5.16 6.76
CA TYR A 17 28.53 -6.56 7.15
C TYR A 17 29.86 -7.26 7.42
N THR A 18 30.86 -7.10 6.54
CA THR A 18 32.19 -7.73 6.69
C THR A 18 32.93 -7.31 7.97
N ALA A 19 32.69 -6.11 8.50
CA ALA A 19 33.25 -5.66 9.77
C ALA A 19 32.47 -6.21 10.98
N ARG A 20 31.16 -6.41 10.85
CA ARG A 20 30.29 -6.99 11.90
C ARG A 20 30.48 -8.49 12.06
N VAL A 21 30.65 -9.21 10.94
CA VAL A 21 30.90 -10.67 10.91
C VAL A 21 32.10 -11.07 11.78
N LYS A 22 33.16 -10.24 11.82
CA LYS A 22 34.35 -10.51 12.64
C LYS A 22 34.11 -10.46 14.15
N LYS A 23 32.99 -9.87 14.60
CA LYS A 23 32.67 -9.67 16.02
C LYS A 23 31.59 -10.62 16.55
N LEU A 24 30.91 -11.35 15.66
CA LEU A 24 29.78 -12.21 16.02
C LEU A 24 30.20 -13.67 16.04
N SER A 25 29.56 -14.46 16.92
CA SER A 25 29.66 -15.91 16.86
C SER A 25 28.95 -16.46 15.62
N GLN A 26 29.23 -17.71 15.25
CA GLN A 26 28.58 -18.34 14.09
C GLN A 26 27.06 -18.46 14.26
N SER A 27 26.58 -18.69 15.49
CA SER A 27 25.14 -18.75 15.79
C SER A 27 24.50 -17.37 15.66
N ASP A 28 25.11 -16.32 16.21
CA ASP A 28 24.55 -14.97 16.17
C ASP A 28 24.51 -14.44 14.73
N LEU A 29 25.52 -14.77 13.93
CA LEU A 29 25.56 -14.42 12.51
C LEU A 29 24.44 -15.11 11.73
N SER A 30 24.21 -16.40 12.00
CA SER A 30 23.16 -17.17 11.34
C SER A 30 21.77 -16.63 11.71
N SER A 31 21.55 -16.29 12.98
CA SER A 31 20.30 -15.66 13.44
C SER A 31 20.08 -14.30 12.77
N LEU A 32 21.11 -13.44 12.72
CA LEU A 32 21.03 -12.13 12.07
C LEU A 32 20.65 -12.24 10.58
N LEU A 33 21.29 -13.16 9.85
CA LEU A 33 20.98 -13.37 8.44
C LEU A 33 19.56 -13.90 8.24
N ASN A 34 19.10 -14.79 9.11
CA ASN A 34 17.76 -15.34 9.02
C ASN A 34 16.69 -14.29 9.37
N GLU A 35 16.91 -13.49 10.41
CA GLU A 35 16.05 -12.35 10.76
C GLU A 35 16.01 -11.33 9.62
N HIS A 36 17.16 -11.01 9.02
CA HIS A 36 17.20 -10.09 7.89
C HIS A 36 16.46 -10.65 6.67
N LYS A 37 16.62 -11.95 6.39
CA LYS A 37 15.89 -12.63 5.31
C LYS A 37 14.38 -12.57 5.52
N THR A 38 13.91 -12.88 6.73
CA THR A 38 12.48 -12.82 7.08
C THR A 38 11.96 -11.40 6.91
N PHE A 39 12.67 -10.41 7.47
CA PHE A 39 12.33 -9.00 7.33
C PHE A 39 12.18 -8.56 5.86
N ILE A 40 13.16 -8.89 5.02
CA ILE A 40 13.13 -8.56 3.59
C ILE A 40 11.98 -9.31 2.88
N SER A 41 11.76 -10.58 3.21
CA SER A 41 10.72 -11.40 2.60
C SER A 41 9.32 -10.88 2.93
N ASP A 42 9.08 -10.49 4.19
CA ASP A 42 7.76 -10.03 4.67
C ASP A 42 7.38 -8.70 4.01
N ILE A 43 8.29 -7.71 4.00
CA ILE A 43 8.04 -6.43 3.35
C ILE A 43 7.86 -6.61 1.83
N SER A 44 8.69 -7.43 1.22
CA SER A 44 8.59 -7.69 -0.22
C SER A 44 7.24 -8.30 -0.57
N THR A 45 6.79 -9.31 0.18
CA THR A 45 5.50 -9.98 -0.05
C THR A 45 4.32 -9.03 0.10
N ARG A 46 4.34 -8.12 1.09
CA ARG A 46 3.29 -7.10 1.28
C ARG A 46 3.19 -6.11 0.13
N ASN A 47 4.28 -5.91 -0.61
CA ASN A 47 4.36 -5.05 -1.79
C ASN A 47 4.40 -5.88 -3.09
N GLU A 48 3.80 -7.08 -3.08
CA GLU A 48 3.67 -8.00 -4.23
C GLU A 48 5.02 -8.49 -4.83
N GLY A 49 6.12 -8.24 -4.12
CA GLY A 49 7.44 -8.69 -4.48
C GLY A 49 7.70 -10.14 -4.10
N SER A 50 8.75 -10.71 -4.67
CA SER A 50 9.18 -12.08 -4.40
C SER A 50 10.70 -12.17 -4.23
N LEU A 51 11.14 -12.85 -3.18
CA LEU A 51 12.55 -13.18 -2.96
C LEU A 51 12.99 -14.31 -3.90
N ILE A 52 14.00 -14.03 -4.71
CA ILE A 52 14.58 -14.99 -5.67
C ILE A 52 15.72 -15.76 -5.02
N LYS A 53 16.73 -15.04 -4.52
CA LYS A 53 17.93 -15.66 -3.92
C LYS A 53 18.61 -14.74 -2.92
N GLY A 54 19.41 -15.35 -2.03
CA GLY A 54 20.35 -14.66 -1.18
C GLY A 54 21.79 -14.98 -1.58
N GLU A 55 22.66 -13.99 -1.51
CA GLU A 55 24.10 -14.09 -1.78
C GLU A 55 24.85 -13.46 -0.60
N GLY A 56 25.17 -14.27 0.41
CA GLY A 56 25.72 -13.77 1.67
C GLY A 56 24.68 -12.96 2.45
N ASP A 57 24.94 -11.68 2.63
CA ASP A 57 24.07 -10.68 3.25
C ASP A 57 23.25 -9.86 2.23
N SER A 58 23.48 -10.10 0.94
CA SER A 58 22.69 -9.50 -0.13
C SER A 58 21.47 -10.35 -0.47
N PHE A 59 20.35 -9.71 -0.80
CA PHE A 59 19.14 -10.39 -1.28
C PHE A 59 18.67 -9.82 -2.63
N TRP A 60 18.20 -10.72 -3.49
CA TRP A 60 17.69 -10.43 -4.82
C TRP A 60 16.17 -10.66 -4.84
N LEU A 61 15.45 -9.62 -5.23
CA LEU A 61 14.00 -9.57 -5.23
C LEU A 61 13.51 -9.18 -6.63
N ILE A 62 12.30 -9.60 -6.98
CA ILE A 62 11.58 -9.09 -8.14
C ILE A 62 10.23 -8.51 -7.74
N PHE A 63 9.76 -7.52 -8.50
CA PHE A 63 8.49 -6.85 -8.27
C PHE A 63 7.68 -6.71 -9.55
N PRO A 64 6.34 -6.60 -9.46
CA PRO A 64 5.47 -6.40 -10.62
C PRO A 64 5.62 -5.00 -11.24
N SER A 65 6.06 -4.00 -10.47
CA SER A 65 6.28 -2.63 -10.95
C SER A 65 7.41 -1.94 -10.21
N VAL A 66 7.98 -0.89 -10.82
CA VAL A 66 9.04 -0.07 -10.19
C VAL A 66 8.49 0.68 -8.98
N THR A 67 7.22 1.11 -9.05
CA THR A 67 6.55 1.77 -7.94
C THR A 67 6.42 0.83 -6.74
N ALA A 68 5.99 -0.42 -6.94
CA ALA A 68 5.92 -1.42 -5.87
C ALA A 68 7.31 -1.70 -5.25
N ALA A 69 8.34 -1.85 -6.08
CA ALA A 69 9.73 -2.01 -5.62
C ALA A 69 10.20 -0.81 -4.77
N ALA A 70 9.91 0.41 -5.22
CA ALA A 70 10.32 1.62 -4.52
C ALA A 70 9.56 1.81 -3.18
N MET A 71 8.27 1.47 -3.14
CA MET A 71 7.48 1.47 -1.90
C MET A 71 8.02 0.44 -0.90
N ALA A 72 8.32 -0.78 -1.34
CA ALA A 72 8.94 -1.80 -0.51
C ALA A 72 10.31 -1.34 0.05
N ALA A 73 11.15 -0.74 -0.79
CA ALA A 73 12.45 -0.22 -0.37
C ALA A 73 12.34 0.91 0.65
N LEU A 74 11.37 1.82 0.47
CA LEU A 74 11.05 2.89 1.41
C LEU A 74 10.60 2.33 2.77
N GLU A 75 9.73 1.32 2.73
CA GLU A 75 9.23 0.63 3.93
C GLU A 75 10.36 -0.07 4.69
N MET A 76 11.24 -0.82 4.00
CA MET A 76 12.44 -1.43 4.60
C MET A 76 13.30 -0.39 5.33
N GLN A 77 13.58 0.72 4.66
CA GLN A 77 14.35 1.82 5.24
C GLN A 77 13.65 2.46 6.45
N GLN A 78 12.33 2.61 6.41
CA GLN A 78 11.55 3.19 7.50
C GLN A 78 11.47 2.27 8.72
N GLU A 79 11.20 0.99 8.53
CA GLU A 79 11.11 0.02 9.63
C GLU A 79 12.44 -0.14 10.35
N LEU A 80 13.56 -0.28 9.61
CA LEU A 80 14.90 -0.35 10.21
C LEU A 80 15.19 0.88 11.08
N ARG A 81 14.88 2.09 10.58
CA ARG A 81 15.04 3.33 11.36
C ARG A 81 14.17 3.34 12.61
N THR A 82 12.95 2.83 12.54
CA THR A 82 12.00 2.85 13.66
C THR A 82 12.40 1.87 14.76
N GLN A 83 12.68 0.62 14.38
CA GLN A 83 13.09 -0.46 15.29
C GLN A 83 14.43 -0.16 15.99
N GLN A 84 15.27 0.69 15.38
CA GLN A 84 16.62 0.98 15.85
C GLN A 84 16.80 2.43 16.27
N SER A 85 15.71 3.15 16.54
CA SER A 85 15.70 4.57 16.93
C SER A 85 16.53 4.88 18.17
N SER A 86 16.75 3.90 19.06
CA SER A 86 17.59 4.00 20.25
C SER A 86 19.05 3.60 20.05
N LYS A 87 19.42 3.06 18.89
CA LYS A 87 20.80 2.62 18.58
C LYS A 87 21.61 3.76 17.98
N SER A 88 22.90 3.79 18.30
CA SER A 88 23.84 4.70 17.63
C SER A 88 24.01 4.33 16.15
N ASN A 89 24.48 5.28 15.33
CA ASN A 89 24.73 5.04 13.90
C ASN A 89 25.71 3.88 13.64
N ASP A 90 26.65 3.63 14.55
CA ASP A 90 27.63 2.55 14.42
C ASP A 90 27.05 1.17 14.78
N GLU A 91 25.98 1.13 15.57
CA GLU A 91 25.35 -0.09 16.07
C GLU A 91 24.12 -0.50 15.26
N ARG A 92 23.42 0.46 14.64
CA ARG A 92 22.22 0.18 13.84
C ARG A 92 22.55 -0.62 12.57
N LEU A 93 21.60 -1.45 12.15
CA LEU A 93 21.68 -2.13 10.86
C LEU A 93 21.28 -1.12 9.79
N ALA A 94 22.10 -0.99 8.77
CA ALA A 94 21.80 -0.15 7.63
C ALA A 94 21.87 -1.00 6.37
N ILE A 95 20.94 -0.80 5.46
CA ILE A 95 20.97 -1.43 4.16
C ILE A 95 21.14 -0.37 3.09
N ARG A 96 21.58 -0.80 1.92
CA ARG A 96 21.47 -0.05 0.68
C ARG A 96 20.59 -0.83 -0.27
N VAL A 97 19.88 -0.12 -1.14
CA VAL A 97 18.95 -0.74 -2.08
C VAL A 97 19.21 -0.21 -3.49
N SER A 98 19.20 -1.12 -4.46
CA SER A 98 19.23 -0.76 -5.88
C SER A 98 18.01 -1.33 -6.58
N ILE A 99 17.41 -0.53 -7.47
CA ILE A 99 16.21 -0.88 -8.23
C ILE A 99 16.50 -0.68 -9.72
N THR A 100 16.31 -1.72 -10.51
CA THR A 100 16.48 -1.65 -11.96
C THR A 100 15.30 -2.26 -12.68
N LEU A 101 15.14 -1.87 -13.94
CA LEU A 101 14.15 -2.43 -14.86
C LEU A 101 14.84 -2.73 -16.17
N GLY A 102 14.58 -3.91 -16.72
CA GLY A 102 15.06 -4.33 -18.03
C GLY A 102 14.71 -5.78 -18.32
N ASP A 103 15.11 -6.27 -19.48
CA ASP A 103 14.90 -7.67 -19.84
C ASP A 103 15.83 -8.59 -19.05
N VAL A 104 15.25 -9.67 -18.54
CA VAL A 104 15.90 -10.62 -17.64
C VAL A 104 15.53 -12.02 -18.06
N LEU A 105 16.52 -12.90 -18.12
CA LEU A 105 16.32 -14.33 -18.38
C LEU A 105 15.98 -15.02 -17.07
N HIS A 106 14.76 -15.55 -16.97
CA HIS A 106 14.31 -16.38 -15.86
C HIS A 106 14.57 -17.84 -16.18
N GLN A 107 15.41 -18.51 -15.40
CA GLN A 107 15.75 -19.92 -15.59
C GLN A 107 15.97 -20.58 -14.23
N ASP A 108 15.37 -21.76 -14.01
CA ASP A 108 15.60 -22.61 -12.83
C ASP A 108 15.42 -21.88 -11.48
N LYS A 109 14.42 -20.97 -11.43
CA LYS A 109 14.13 -20.08 -10.28
C LYS A 109 15.23 -19.05 -9.97
N ASP A 110 16.12 -18.80 -10.92
CA ASP A 110 17.13 -17.74 -10.85
C ASP A 110 16.97 -16.75 -12.03
N ILE A 111 17.71 -15.65 -11.96
CA ILE A 111 17.68 -14.55 -12.91
C ILE A 111 19.08 -14.26 -13.46
N PHE A 112 19.16 -14.00 -14.77
CA PHE A 112 20.40 -13.71 -15.48
C PHE A 112 20.21 -12.57 -16.49
N GLY A 113 21.30 -11.91 -16.85
CA GLY A 113 21.34 -10.91 -17.92
C GLY A 113 21.97 -9.58 -17.48
N ASP A 114 22.03 -8.65 -18.43
CA ASP A 114 22.71 -7.36 -18.22
C ASP A 114 22.01 -6.51 -17.16
N THR A 115 20.68 -6.59 -17.04
CA THR A 115 19.92 -5.93 -15.98
C THR A 115 20.32 -6.43 -14.59
N VAL A 116 20.58 -7.74 -14.43
CA VAL A 116 21.06 -8.33 -13.17
C VAL A 116 22.45 -7.77 -12.84
N ASN A 117 23.34 -7.73 -13.83
CA ASN A 117 24.68 -7.16 -13.68
C ASN A 117 24.62 -5.67 -13.31
N LEU A 118 23.79 -4.89 -14.00
CA LEU A 118 23.58 -3.47 -13.74
C LEU A 118 23.09 -3.23 -12.32
N THR A 119 22.15 -4.04 -11.84
CA THR A 119 21.63 -3.97 -10.46
C THR A 119 22.77 -4.08 -9.44
N ALA A 120 23.63 -5.10 -9.56
CA ALA A 120 24.77 -5.26 -8.67
C ALA A 120 25.78 -4.10 -8.77
N ARG A 121 25.91 -3.47 -9.93
CA ARG A 121 26.81 -2.32 -10.12
C ARG A 121 26.24 -1.04 -9.50
N ILE A 122 24.94 -0.81 -9.65
CA ILE A 122 24.26 0.31 -9.00
C ILE A 122 24.34 0.15 -7.48
N GLU A 123 24.03 -1.05 -6.95
CA GLU A 123 24.19 -1.35 -5.52
C GLU A 123 25.57 -0.99 -4.98
N SER A 124 26.64 -1.35 -5.71
CA SER A 124 28.02 -1.06 -5.27
C SER A 124 28.35 0.43 -5.16
N VAL A 125 27.61 1.31 -5.86
CA VAL A 125 27.75 2.78 -5.77
C VAL A 125 26.65 3.42 -4.93
N THR A 126 25.68 2.64 -4.45
CA THR A 126 24.63 3.11 -3.54
C THR A 126 25.24 3.35 -2.15
N PRO A 127 25.11 4.57 -1.59
CA PRO A 127 25.50 4.85 -0.22
C PRO A 127 24.66 4.06 0.79
N GLN A 128 25.18 3.99 2.00
CA GLN A 128 24.42 3.48 3.13
C GLN A 128 23.10 4.25 3.30
N ASP A 129 22.03 3.51 3.59
CA ASP A 129 20.67 4.01 3.75
C ASP A 129 20.04 4.65 2.53
N GLU A 130 20.63 4.53 1.34
CA GLU A 130 20.07 5.10 0.11
C GLU A 130 19.42 4.03 -0.76
N ILE A 131 18.48 4.49 -1.61
CA ILE A 131 17.78 3.68 -2.58
C ILE A 131 18.05 4.28 -3.96
N TYR A 132 18.83 3.59 -4.78
CA TYR A 132 19.19 4.06 -6.11
C TYR A 132 18.40 3.33 -7.21
N LEU A 133 18.07 4.05 -8.27
CA LEU A 133 17.38 3.54 -9.45
C LEU A 133 18.25 3.67 -10.69
N SER A 134 18.16 2.68 -11.58
CA SER A 134 18.59 2.86 -12.98
C SER A 134 17.71 3.86 -13.70
N GLN A 135 18.18 4.37 -14.84
CA GLN A 135 17.42 5.30 -15.67
C GLN A 135 16.10 4.68 -16.15
N ALA A 136 16.14 3.42 -16.58
CA ALA A 136 14.95 2.69 -17.02
C ALA A 136 13.92 2.56 -15.90
N ALA A 137 14.35 2.25 -14.67
CA ALA A 137 13.46 2.19 -13.53
C ALA A 137 12.86 3.57 -13.22
N TRP A 138 13.68 4.63 -13.19
CA TRP A 138 13.21 5.99 -12.96
C TRP A 138 12.18 6.48 -13.99
N LEU A 139 12.34 6.11 -15.26
CA LEU A 139 11.37 6.43 -16.32
C LEU A 139 10.01 5.77 -16.07
N ALA A 140 10.01 4.50 -15.68
CA ALA A 140 8.80 3.70 -15.44
C ALA A 140 8.13 3.95 -14.07
N LEU A 141 8.80 4.66 -13.17
CA LEU A 141 8.29 4.98 -11.83
C LEU A 141 7.09 5.93 -11.88
N ASN A 142 6.05 5.64 -11.08
CA ASN A 142 4.97 6.60 -10.82
C ASN A 142 5.48 7.73 -9.91
N LYS A 143 5.73 8.89 -10.52
CA LYS A 143 6.31 10.07 -9.84
C LYS A 143 5.32 10.77 -8.89
N ALA A 144 4.01 10.52 -9.02
CA ALA A 144 3.04 10.97 -8.03
C ALA A 144 3.17 10.17 -6.72
N GLU A 145 3.62 8.91 -6.82
CA GLU A 145 3.81 8.05 -5.66
C GLU A 145 5.21 8.22 -5.05
N VAL A 146 6.26 8.26 -5.86
CA VAL A 146 7.64 8.25 -5.35
C VAL A 146 8.44 9.41 -5.92
N GLN A 147 8.92 10.28 -5.02
CA GLN A 147 9.81 11.38 -5.37
C GLN A 147 11.24 10.88 -5.58
N THR A 148 11.93 11.46 -6.55
CA THR A 148 13.29 11.09 -6.90
C THR A 148 14.11 12.31 -7.29
N SER A 149 15.41 12.20 -7.09
CA SER A 149 16.39 13.19 -7.55
C SER A 149 17.50 12.53 -8.35
N PHE A 150 18.04 13.25 -9.34
CA PHE A 150 19.20 12.79 -10.10
C PHE A 150 20.44 12.79 -9.20
N VAL A 151 21.20 11.69 -9.22
CA VAL A 151 22.44 11.55 -8.44
C VAL A 151 23.62 11.94 -9.31
N ASN A 152 23.93 11.12 -10.30
CA ASN A 152 25.02 11.31 -11.23
C ASN A 152 24.92 10.31 -12.38
N GLU A 153 25.82 10.45 -13.35
CA GLU A 153 26.08 9.48 -14.39
C GLU A 153 27.35 8.67 -14.04
N PHE A 154 27.26 7.34 -14.06
CA PHE A 154 28.32 6.44 -13.61
C PHE A 154 28.80 5.55 -14.77
N SER A 155 30.10 5.55 -15.02
CA SER A 155 30.73 4.55 -15.90
C SER A 155 30.92 3.24 -15.13
N LEU A 156 29.92 2.36 -15.22
CA LEU A 156 29.89 1.10 -14.48
C LEU A 156 30.63 -0.02 -15.22
N LYS A 157 31.37 -0.86 -14.48
CA LYS A 157 32.14 -1.96 -15.07
C LYS A 157 31.22 -2.93 -15.83
N GLY A 158 31.50 -3.08 -17.13
CA GLY A 158 30.77 -3.99 -18.02
C GLY A 158 29.61 -3.34 -18.77
N MET A 159 29.38 -2.04 -18.60
CA MET A 159 28.39 -1.28 -19.35
C MET A 159 29.06 -0.50 -20.48
N SER A 160 28.47 -0.49 -21.67
CA SER A 160 29.00 0.20 -22.85
C SER A 160 28.81 1.71 -22.78
N GLU A 161 27.74 2.16 -22.13
CA GLU A 161 27.41 3.57 -21.93
C GLU A 161 27.36 3.88 -20.43
N PRO A 162 27.65 5.14 -20.04
CA PRO A 162 27.43 5.58 -18.66
C PRO A 162 25.96 5.46 -18.26
N GLU A 163 25.70 4.97 -17.05
CA GLU A 163 24.34 4.83 -16.52
C GLU A 163 23.97 6.06 -15.71
N LYS A 164 22.82 6.66 -16.02
CA LYS A 164 22.23 7.71 -15.19
C LYS A 164 21.53 7.09 -13.99
N VAL A 165 22.00 7.46 -12.80
CA VAL A 165 21.47 6.94 -11.54
C VAL A 165 20.66 8.03 -10.83
N TYR A 166 19.52 7.61 -10.31
CA TYR A 166 18.59 8.45 -9.55
C TYR A 166 18.49 7.89 -8.14
N LYS A 167 18.09 8.71 -7.17
CA LYS A 167 17.78 8.25 -5.81
C LYS A 167 16.31 8.47 -5.50
N VAL A 168 15.74 7.55 -4.73
CA VAL A 168 14.45 7.79 -4.08
C VAL A 168 14.66 8.78 -2.94
N ASP A 169 13.90 9.86 -2.95
CA ASP A 169 13.97 10.84 -1.89
C ASP A 169 13.28 10.30 -0.64
N GLN A 170 14.08 10.00 0.39
CA GLN A 170 13.58 9.54 1.69
C GLN A 170 13.25 10.70 2.63
N SER A 171 13.06 11.90 2.07
CA SER A 171 12.83 13.10 2.86
C SER A 171 11.50 12.99 3.60
N TYR A 172 11.48 13.47 4.84
CA TYR A 172 10.27 13.63 5.65
C TYR A 172 9.40 14.79 5.15
N LYS A 173 9.31 15.01 3.84
CA LYS A 173 8.37 15.97 3.30
C LYS A 173 7.04 15.26 3.15
N THR A 174 5.99 15.92 3.57
CA THR A 174 4.63 15.46 3.29
C THR A 174 4.45 15.29 1.79
N ARG A 175 4.17 14.06 1.37
CA ARG A 175 3.71 13.75 0.02
C ARG A 175 2.23 14.10 -0.07
N ILE A 176 1.83 14.77 -1.13
CA ILE A 176 0.43 15.06 -1.42
C ILE A 176 -0.01 14.11 -2.53
N VAL A 177 -1.01 13.28 -2.26
CA VAL A 177 -1.69 12.50 -3.30
C VAL A 177 -2.98 13.25 -3.60
N GLU A 178 -3.00 13.90 -4.75
CA GLU A 178 -4.04 14.85 -5.11
C GLU A 178 -5.22 14.18 -5.82
N ASN A 179 -6.40 14.77 -5.64
CA ASN A 179 -7.61 14.50 -6.42
C ASN A 179 -8.02 13.02 -6.46
N GLN A 180 -7.95 12.33 -5.33
CA GLN A 180 -8.37 10.94 -5.18
C GLN A 180 -9.82 10.84 -4.71
N ALA A 181 -10.52 9.82 -5.19
CA ALA A 181 -11.67 9.27 -4.47
C ALA A 181 -11.13 8.47 -3.28
N ILE A 182 -11.37 8.98 -2.07
CA ILE A 182 -10.89 8.43 -0.80
C ILE A 182 -12.01 7.59 -0.21
N ILE A 183 -11.70 6.35 0.11
CA ILE A 183 -12.64 5.36 0.63
C ILE A 183 -12.20 4.97 2.03
N LYS A 184 -13.10 5.11 2.99
CA LYS A 184 -12.97 4.53 4.32
C LYS A 184 -13.93 3.35 4.41
N ALA A 185 -13.41 2.16 4.66
CA ALA A 185 -14.18 0.93 4.77
C ALA A 185 -13.95 0.29 6.15
N ASP A 186 -15.02 -0.22 6.77
CA ASP A 186 -14.99 -0.72 8.15
C ASP A 186 -15.93 -1.93 8.31
N LEU A 187 -15.51 -2.93 9.10
CA LEU A 187 -16.29 -4.15 9.32
C LEU A 187 -17.25 -3.99 10.51
N ARG A 188 -18.51 -3.67 10.23
CA ARG A 188 -19.57 -3.59 11.24
C ARG A 188 -19.75 -4.93 11.96
N GLY A 189 -19.61 -4.93 13.29
CA GLY A 189 -19.77 -6.13 14.13
C GLY A 189 -18.49 -6.93 14.33
N PHE A 190 -17.35 -6.45 13.80
CA PHE A 190 -16.06 -7.12 13.93
C PHE A 190 -15.62 -7.32 15.39
N ILE A 191 -15.77 -6.31 16.25
CA ILE A 191 -15.39 -6.41 17.67
C ILE A 191 -16.11 -7.60 18.35
N ALA A 192 -17.44 -7.68 18.19
CA ALA A 192 -18.23 -8.78 18.76
C ALA A 192 -17.87 -10.14 18.15
N TYR A 193 -17.53 -10.16 16.84
CA TYR A 193 -17.04 -11.36 16.17
C TYR A 193 -15.70 -11.82 16.75
N GLN A 194 -14.75 -10.89 16.93
CA GLN A 194 -13.44 -11.17 17.50
C GLN A 194 -13.53 -11.71 18.93
N GLU A 195 -14.41 -11.16 19.77
CA GLU A 195 -14.61 -11.62 21.15
C GLU A 195 -15.23 -13.02 21.24
N SER A 196 -16.00 -13.42 20.21
CA SER A 196 -16.79 -14.65 20.22
C SER A 196 -16.19 -15.79 19.40
N ASN A 197 -15.11 -15.56 18.65
CA ASN A 197 -14.53 -16.54 17.72
C ASN A 197 -13.04 -16.76 17.97
N SER A 198 -12.49 -17.83 17.39
CA SER A 198 -11.07 -18.14 17.55
C SER A 198 -10.20 -17.19 16.73
N ILE A 199 -8.92 -17.07 17.10
CA ILE A 199 -7.93 -16.29 16.33
C ILE A 199 -7.90 -16.75 14.85
N ARG A 200 -8.03 -18.06 14.59
CA ARG A 200 -8.04 -18.59 13.22
C ARG A 200 -9.25 -18.12 12.42
N ASP A 201 -10.40 -17.97 13.05
CA ASP A 201 -11.61 -17.48 12.39
C ASP A 201 -11.48 -15.98 12.08
N VAL A 202 -10.88 -15.22 12.99
CA VAL A 202 -10.57 -13.79 12.79
C VAL A 202 -9.53 -13.61 11.68
N GLU A 203 -8.46 -14.39 11.68
CA GLU A 203 -7.46 -14.40 10.61
C GLU A 203 -8.09 -14.77 9.27
N TYR A 204 -8.98 -15.77 9.24
CA TYR A 204 -9.71 -16.16 8.03
C TYR A 204 -10.61 -15.03 7.51
N LEU A 205 -11.35 -14.36 8.40
CA LEU A 205 -12.19 -13.21 8.05
C LEU A 205 -11.36 -12.09 7.41
N LEU A 206 -10.29 -11.66 8.08
CA LEU A 206 -9.44 -10.55 7.64
C LEU A 206 -8.67 -10.90 6.37
N THR A 207 -8.19 -12.14 6.22
CA THR A 207 -7.49 -12.59 5.01
C THR A 207 -8.41 -12.53 3.79
N ASN A 208 -9.67 -12.97 3.92
CA ASN A 208 -10.62 -12.89 2.81
C ASN A 208 -10.99 -11.43 2.51
N PHE A 209 -11.18 -10.59 3.53
CA PHE A 209 -11.47 -9.18 3.33
C PHE A 209 -10.33 -8.46 2.58
N ASP A 210 -9.09 -8.62 3.03
CA ASP A 210 -7.89 -8.12 2.34
C ASP A 210 -7.79 -8.64 0.90
N THR A 211 -8.13 -9.92 0.66
CA THR A 211 -8.14 -10.50 -0.69
C THR A 211 -9.18 -9.82 -1.59
N PHE A 212 -10.39 -9.56 -1.10
CA PHE A 212 -11.41 -8.86 -1.87
C PHE A 212 -10.99 -7.41 -2.19
N GLU A 213 -10.42 -6.70 -1.22
CA GLU A 213 -9.94 -5.34 -1.42
C GLU A 213 -8.80 -5.25 -2.43
N LYS A 214 -7.83 -6.18 -2.36
CA LYS A 214 -6.76 -6.28 -3.36
C LYS A 214 -7.32 -6.53 -4.75
N THR A 215 -8.28 -7.46 -4.86
CA THR A 215 -8.93 -7.78 -6.13
C THR A 215 -9.61 -6.54 -6.74
N VAL A 216 -10.39 -5.78 -5.97
CA VAL A 216 -11.04 -4.58 -6.50
C VAL A 216 -10.06 -3.44 -6.75
N CYS A 217 -8.97 -3.32 -5.99
CA CYS A 217 -7.90 -2.36 -6.29
C CYS A 217 -7.20 -2.70 -7.61
N GLU A 218 -6.87 -3.98 -7.83
CA GLU A 218 -6.25 -4.44 -9.06
C GLU A 218 -7.17 -4.23 -10.28
N GLU A 219 -8.45 -4.58 -10.15
CA GLU A 219 -9.43 -4.51 -11.24
C GLU A 219 -9.77 -3.07 -11.62
N TYR A 220 -9.93 -2.17 -10.64
CA TYR A 220 -10.42 -0.80 -10.85
C TYR A 220 -9.34 0.28 -10.69
N GLY A 221 -8.07 -0.11 -10.56
CA GLY A 221 -6.93 0.83 -10.46
C GLY A 221 -6.86 1.59 -9.14
N GLY A 222 -7.21 0.93 -8.04
CA GLY A 222 -7.14 1.46 -6.68
C GLY A 222 -5.80 1.23 -5.99
N THR A 223 -5.67 1.78 -4.79
CA THR A 223 -4.53 1.54 -3.90
C THR A 223 -5.00 1.47 -2.45
N ILE A 224 -4.65 0.40 -1.75
CA ILE A 224 -4.82 0.29 -0.30
C ILE A 224 -3.73 1.16 0.36
N ARG A 225 -4.14 2.18 1.11
CA ARG A 225 -3.22 3.20 1.68
C ARG A 225 -2.82 2.90 3.12
N SER A 226 -3.76 2.41 3.93
CA SER A 226 -3.49 2.06 5.32
C SER A 226 -4.57 1.15 5.86
N ILE A 227 -4.19 0.22 6.71
CA ILE A 227 -5.09 -0.66 7.45
C ILE A 227 -4.81 -0.45 8.93
N VAL A 228 -5.85 -0.13 9.71
CA VAL A 228 -5.77 0.04 11.16
C VAL A 228 -6.90 -0.75 11.79
N GLY A 229 -6.57 -1.91 12.35
CA GLY A 229 -7.58 -2.87 12.81
C GLY A 229 -8.41 -3.39 11.63
N ASP A 230 -9.73 -3.30 11.75
CA ASP A 230 -10.73 -3.61 10.73
C ASP A 230 -11.11 -2.40 9.85
N SER A 231 -10.41 -1.29 10.03
CA SER A 231 -10.67 -0.04 9.32
C SER A 231 -9.62 0.21 8.22
N HIS A 232 -10.08 0.23 6.97
CA HIS A 232 -9.25 0.23 5.77
C HIS A 232 -9.43 1.53 4.99
N LEU A 233 -8.31 2.09 4.52
CA LEU A 233 -8.28 3.31 3.70
C LEU A 233 -7.82 2.94 2.29
N LEU A 234 -8.65 3.21 1.30
CA LEU A 234 -8.35 2.98 -0.11
C LEU A 234 -8.46 4.29 -0.90
N THR A 235 -7.74 4.38 -2.02
CA THR A 235 -7.86 5.52 -2.93
C THR A 235 -7.98 5.07 -4.36
N PHE A 236 -8.78 5.78 -5.15
CA PHE A 236 -8.90 5.59 -6.58
C PHE A 236 -8.71 6.94 -7.30
N PRO A 237 -8.06 6.98 -8.47
CA PRO A 237 -7.91 8.21 -9.23
C PRO A 237 -9.25 8.84 -9.65
N GLU A 238 -10.24 8.02 -9.98
CA GLU A 238 -11.54 8.44 -10.52
C GLU A 238 -12.70 8.00 -9.62
N ALA A 239 -13.70 8.87 -9.46
CA ALA A 239 -14.91 8.54 -8.70
C ALA A 239 -15.71 7.37 -9.32
N HIS A 240 -15.72 7.24 -10.65
CA HIS A 240 -16.40 6.14 -11.34
C HIS A 240 -15.81 4.78 -10.99
N SER A 241 -14.49 4.68 -10.97
CA SER A 241 -13.76 3.47 -10.58
C SER A 241 -13.96 3.14 -9.11
N ALA A 242 -13.95 4.16 -8.24
CA ALA A 242 -14.24 3.98 -6.82
C ALA A 242 -15.62 3.38 -6.57
N LEU A 243 -16.67 3.91 -7.21
CA LEU A 243 -18.04 3.39 -7.05
C LEU A 243 -18.20 1.98 -7.63
N ALA A 244 -17.54 1.68 -8.76
CA ALA A 244 -17.54 0.33 -9.33
C ALA A 244 -16.84 -0.67 -8.41
N ALA A 245 -15.69 -0.29 -7.84
CA ALA A 245 -14.96 -1.09 -6.86
C ALA A 245 -15.79 -1.36 -5.61
N MET A 246 -16.48 -0.35 -5.08
CA MET A 246 -17.36 -0.52 -3.91
C MET A 246 -18.58 -1.38 -4.21
N GLU A 247 -19.13 -1.29 -5.43
CA GLU A 247 -20.17 -2.21 -5.86
C GLU A 247 -19.73 -3.66 -5.84
N SER A 248 -18.61 -3.96 -6.51
CA SER A 248 -18.02 -5.31 -6.51
C SER A 248 -17.64 -5.79 -5.11
N LEU A 249 -17.01 -4.93 -4.30
CA LEU A 249 -16.60 -5.28 -2.93
C LEU A 249 -17.81 -5.59 -2.04
N CYS A 250 -18.85 -4.75 -2.05
CA CYS A 250 -20.06 -4.98 -1.28
C CYS A 250 -20.78 -6.25 -1.71
N GLU A 251 -20.91 -6.53 -3.01
CA GLU A 251 -21.59 -7.75 -3.49
C GLU A 251 -20.83 -9.01 -3.07
N ASN A 252 -19.52 -9.05 -3.31
CA ASN A 252 -18.68 -10.19 -2.97
C ASN A 252 -18.63 -10.42 -1.45
N TRP A 253 -18.51 -9.35 -0.66
CA TRP A 253 -18.53 -9.45 0.79
C TRP A 253 -19.86 -9.97 1.32
N LYS A 254 -20.99 -9.47 0.78
CA LYS A 254 -22.34 -9.94 1.14
C LYS A 254 -22.51 -11.44 0.90
N LEU A 255 -22.04 -11.93 -0.25
CA LEU A 255 -22.09 -13.36 -0.56
C LEU A 255 -21.21 -14.18 0.39
N PHE A 256 -19.99 -13.73 0.65
CA PHE A 256 -19.06 -14.39 1.57
C PHE A 256 -19.63 -14.51 2.98
N ILE A 257 -20.07 -13.41 3.58
CA ILE A 257 -20.57 -13.41 4.96
C ILE A 257 -21.90 -14.17 5.10
N HIS A 258 -22.73 -14.18 4.05
CA HIS A 258 -23.96 -14.98 4.07
C HIS A 258 -23.65 -16.48 4.00
N GLY A 259 -22.76 -16.89 3.08
CA GLY A 259 -22.35 -18.30 2.92
C GLY A 259 -21.70 -18.89 4.17
N HIS A 260 -20.97 -18.07 4.93
CA HIS A 260 -20.27 -18.48 6.14
C HIS A 260 -20.99 -18.11 7.45
N LYS A 261 -22.20 -17.52 7.38
CA LYS A 261 -22.99 -17.05 8.53
C LYS A 261 -22.22 -16.07 9.44
N ILE A 262 -21.38 -15.24 8.83
CA ILE A 262 -20.59 -14.23 9.53
C ILE A 262 -21.47 -12.97 9.74
N PRO A 263 -21.53 -12.41 10.96
CA PRO A 263 -22.32 -11.23 11.27
C PRO A 263 -21.61 -9.90 10.96
N CYS A 264 -20.56 -9.91 10.13
CA CYS A 264 -19.75 -8.73 9.84
C CYS A 264 -20.22 -8.02 8.57
N GLY A 265 -20.97 -6.94 8.73
CA GLY A 265 -21.37 -6.08 7.61
C GLY A 265 -20.25 -5.15 7.14
N LEU A 266 -20.40 -4.51 5.99
CA LEU A 266 -19.49 -3.48 5.52
C LEU A 266 -20.10 -2.08 5.68
N SER A 267 -19.32 -1.15 6.21
CA SER A 267 -19.62 0.27 6.24
C SER A 267 -18.60 1.03 5.42
N VAL A 268 -19.07 1.91 4.54
CA VAL A 268 -18.20 2.61 3.59
C VAL A 268 -18.57 4.09 3.48
N GLY A 269 -17.55 4.94 3.58
CA GLY A 269 -17.60 6.36 3.28
C GLY A 269 -16.73 6.71 2.09
N VAL A 270 -17.24 7.47 1.11
CA VAL A 270 -16.51 7.89 -0.09
C VAL A 270 -16.50 9.42 -0.23
N ALA A 271 -15.31 9.99 -0.13
CA ALA A 271 -15.05 11.41 -0.33
C ALA A 271 -14.16 11.64 -1.55
N LYS A 272 -14.10 12.89 -2.03
CA LYS A 272 -13.14 13.30 -3.06
C LYS A 272 -12.21 14.34 -2.44
N GLY A 273 -10.91 14.22 -2.69
CA GLY A 273 -9.96 15.25 -2.28
C GLY A 273 -8.52 14.78 -2.25
N ASN A 274 -7.73 15.43 -1.41
CA ASN A 274 -6.31 15.18 -1.30
C ASN A 274 -6.01 14.44 0.01
N LEU A 275 -5.04 13.54 -0.04
CA LEU A 275 -4.44 12.97 1.16
C LEU A 275 -2.97 13.34 1.25
N TYR A 276 -2.52 13.46 2.49
CA TYR A 276 -1.17 13.83 2.85
C TYR A 276 -0.52 12.63 3.52
N ILE A 277 0.67 12.29 3.06
CA ILE A 277 1.39 11.11 3.54
C ILE A 277 2.75 11.59 4.04
N PHE A 278 2.95 11.44 5.34
CA PHE A 278 4.22 11.70 5.99
C PHE A 278 4.68 10.41 6.63
N ARG A 279 5.70 9.76 6.06
CA ARG A 279 6.09 8.39 6.43
C ARG A 279 4.89 7.44 6.25
N SER A 280 4.56 6.64 7.26
CA SER A 280 3.36 5.79 7.29
C SER A 280 2.10 6.50 7.81
N CYS A 281 2.19 7.79 8.16
CA CYS A 281 1.03 8.55 8.62
C CYS A 281 0.31 9.15 7.42
N THR A 282 -0.93 8.70 7.23
CA THR A 282 -1.84 9.24 6.22
C THR A 282 -2.86 10.13 6.91
N TYR A 283 -2.97 11.38 6.48
CA TYR A 283 -3.82 12.40 7.10
C TYR A 283 -4.38 13.36 6.06
N GLY A 284 -5.41 14.13 6.42
CA GLY A 284 -5.99 15.12 5.54
C GLY A 284 -7.44 15.39 5.88
N LYS A 285 -7.90 16.62 5.64
CA LYS A 285 -9.30 16.99 5.87
C LYS A 285 -10.27 16.09 5.11
N ASP A 286 -9.89 15.67 3.90
CA ASP A 286 -10.74 14.89 3.00
C ASP A 286 -10.84 13.41 3.43
N ILE A 287 -9.84 12.92 4.19
CA ILE A 287 -9.93 11.61 4.88
C ILE A 287 -10.94 11.69 6.01
N ASN A 288 -10.91 12.76 6.81
CA ASN A 288 -11.87 12.95 7.90
C ASN A 288 -13.31 13.05 7.37
N ILE A 289 -13.50 13.56 6.14
CA ILE A 289 -14.80 13.53 5.47
C ILE A 289 -15.20 12.09 5.15
N ALA A 290 -14.31 11.28 4.56
CA ALA A 290 -14.59 9.87 4.28
C ALA A 290 -14.93 9.08 5.57
N ASP A 291 -14.19 9.35 6.66
CA ASP A 291 -14.42 8.77 7.98
C ASP A 291 -15.82 9.10 8.53
N ARG A 292 -16.22 10.38 8.47
CA ARG A 292 -17.57 10.80 8.87
C ARG A 292 -18.66 10.15 8.03
N LEU A 293 -18.45 9.98 6.73
CA LEU A 293 -19.41 9.31 5.86
C LEU A 293 -19.52 7.82 6.18
N GLU A 294 -18.40 7.19 6.53
CA GLU A 294 -18.36 5.80 7.00
C GLU A 294 -19.14 5.65 8.31
N ASP A 295 -18.88 6.51 9.31
CA ASP A 295 -19.67 6.55 10.55
C ASP A 295 -21.16 6.72 10.28
N LEU A 296 -21.52 7.64 9.38
CA LEU A 296 -22.92 7.85 9.01
C LEU A 296 -23.54 6.60 8.39
N SER A 297 -22.77 5.84 7.59
CA SER A 297 -23.23 4.58 7.00
C SER A 297 -23.67 3.56 8.04
N LYS A 298 -23.06 3.57 9.24
CA LYS A 298 -23.44 2.69 10.35
C LYS A 298 -24.84 3.02 10.89
N ILE A 299 -25.25 4.29 10.80
CA ILE A 299 -26.49 4.83 11.37
C ILE A 299 -27.66 4.72 10.39
N VAL A 300 -27.47 5.17 9.14
CA VAL A 300 -28.58 5.37 8.18
C VAL A 300 -29.00 4.09 7.45
N SER A 301 -28.26 3.01 7.64
CA SER A 301 -28.52 1.75 6.95
C SER A 301 -29.67 1.00 7.61
N PRO A 302 -30.66 0.51 6.85
CA PRO A 302 -31.68 -0.38 7.37
C PRO A 302 -31.01 -1.57 8.07
N ALA A 303 -31.59 -2.03 9.19
CA ALA A 303 -31.08 -3.19 9.93
C ALA A 303 -30.97 -4.47 9.06
N THR A 304 -31.72 -4.52 7.96
CA THR A 304 -31.70 -5.60 6.95
C THR A 304 -30.50 -5.55 6.01
N GLU A 305 -29.85 -4.39 5.87
CA GLU A 305 -28.74 -4.19 4.95
C GLU A 305 -27.39 -4.28 5.67
N LYS A 306 -26.71 -5.40 5.43
CA LYS A 306 -25.38 -5.66 5.99
C LYS A 306 -24.30 -4.76 5.38
N ASN A 307 -24.48 -4.23 4.18
CA ASN A 307 -23.48 -3.37 3.52
C ASN A 307 -24.07 -1.99 3.23
N SER A 308 -23.27 -0.94 3.37
CA SER A 308 -23.72 0.43 3.12
C SER A 308 -22.59 1.32 2.62
N VAL A 309 -22.92 2.16 1.64
CA VAL A 309 -22.00 3.09 1.01
C VAL A 309 -22.60 4.48 1.01
N ILE A 310 -21.95 5.42 1.69
CA ILE A 310 -22.34 6.83 1.73
C ILE A 310 -21.26 7.66 1.04
N VAL A 311 -21.69 8.59 0.20
CA VAL A 311 -20.79 9.39 -0.64
C VAL A 311 -21.04 10.89 -0.44
N SER A 312 -19.97 11.67 -0.58
CA SER A 312 -20.04 13.13 -0.57
C SER A 312 -20.71 13.70 -1.82
N ASP A 313 -21.23 14.92 -1.72
CA ASP A 313 -21.73 15.69 -2.87
C ASP A 313 -20.69 15.90 -3.98
N GLN A 314 -19.40 16.01 -3.64
CA GLN A 314 -18.35 16.13 -4.65
C GLN A 314 -18.25 14.87 -5.52
N ILE A 315 -18.36 13.68 -4.92
CA ILE A 315 -18.43 12.41 -5.67
C ILE A 315 -19.67 12.40 -6.56
N LYS A 316 -20.84 12.82 -6.05
CA LYS A 316 -22.08 12.89 -6.84
C LYS A 316 -21.94 13.79 -8.06
N ARG A 317 -21.28 14.94 -7.93
CA ARG A 317 -21.02 15.85 -9.06
C ARG A 317 -20.11 15.22 -10.10
N GLU A 318 -19.04 14.55 -9.68
CA GLU A 318 -18.07 13.93 -10.59
C GLU A 318 -18.68 12.81 -11.44
N VAL A 319 -19.68 12.09 -10.90
CA VAL A 319 -20.36 10.99 -11.60
C VAL A 319 -21.70 11.38 -12.23
N SER A 320 -22.01 12.68 -12.32
CA SER A 320 -23.23 13.16 -12.99
C SER A 320 -23.22 12.81 -14.49
N GLY A 321 -24.37 12.43 -15.03
CA GLY A 321 -24.53 11.92 -16.39
C GLY A 321 -24.13 10.44 -16.56
N SER A 322 -23.70 9.76 -15.50
CA SER A 322 -23.31 8.34 -15.55
C SER A 322 -24.40 7.42 -14.99
N LYS A 323 -24.18 6.09 -15.09
CA LYS A 323 -25.04 5.07 -14.46
C LYS A 323 -25.20 5.25 -12.93
N TRP A 324 -24.25 5.91 -12.28
CA TRP A 324 -24.23 6.09 -10.83
C TRP A 324 -25.18 7.16 -10.35
N GLU A 325 -25.52 8.15 -11.18
CA GLU A 325 -26.40 9.24 -10.80
C GLU A 325 -27.74 8.74 -10.24
N TYR A 326 -28.32 7.72 -10.88
CA TYR A 326 -29.59 7.13 -10.46
C TYR A 326 -29.47 6.20 -9.23
N LYS A 327 -28.26 5.80 -8.86
CA LYS A 327 -27.98 4.98 -7.67
C LYS A 327 -27.69 5.81 -6.44
N LEU A 328 -27.47 7.12 -6.58
CA LEU A 328 -27.12 8.02 -5.48
C LEU A 328 -28.37 8.75 -4.97
N ILE A 329 -28.91 8.27 -3.85
CA ILE A 329 -30.10 8.84 -3.20
C ILE A 329 -29.66 9.82 -2.12
N LYS A 330 -30.08 11.09 -2.25
CA LYS A 330 -29.82 12.11 -1.25
C LYS A 330 -30.44 11.70 0.09
N ILE A 331 -29.68 11.79 1.17
CA ILE A 331 -30.16 11.47 2.51
C ILE A 331 -30.82 12.71 3.12
N ASP A 332 -31.98 12.52 3.73
CA ASP A 332 -32.64 13.59 4.48
C ASP A 332 -31.84 13.89 5.76
N LYS A 333 -31.37 15.13 5.88
CA LYS A 333 -30.60 15.61 7.03
C LYS A 333 -31.38 15.46 8.32
N ASN A 334 -32.69 15.71 8.29
CA ASN A 334 -33.53 15.63 9.49
C ASN A 334 -33.61 14.20 10.05
N ALA A 335 -33.50 13.17 9.19
CA ALA A 335 -33.50 11.77 9.62
C ALA A 335 -32.19 11.32 10.27
N ILE A 336 -31.12 12.10 10.11
CA ILE A 336 -29.78 11.81 10.63
C ILE A 336 -29.53 12.50 11.97
N LEU A 337 -29.97 13.74 12.12
CA LEU A 337 -29.59 14.62 13.24
C LEU A 337 -29.96 14.05 14.61
N ASP A 338 -31.06 13.29 14.72
CA ASP A 338 -31.50 12.66 15.97
C ASP A 338 -30.61 11.48 16.40
N ASN A 339 -29.80 10.93 15.50
CA ASN A 339 -28.98 9.74 15.73
C ASN A 339 -27.47 10.05 15.76
N LEU A 340 -27.07 11.31 15.57
CA LEU A 340 -25.65 11.71 15.66
C LEU A 340 -25.23 11.80 17.14
N LEU A 341 -24.21 11.04 17.51
CA LEU A 341 -23.70 11.00 18.88
C LEU A 341 -22.63 12.07 19.17
N ASP A 342 -22.14 12.78 18.13
CA ASP A 342 -21.06 13.77 18.23
C ASP A 342 -21.42 15.12 17.56
N TYR A 343 -21.20 16.22 18.29
CA TYR A 343 -21.34 17.59 17.80
C TYR A 343 -20.46 17.89 16.58
N SER A 344 -19.29 17.26 16.46
CA SER A 344 -18.39 17.50 15.30
C SER A 344 -18.92 16.89 13.99
N GLN A 345 -19.72 15.83 14.08
CA GLN A 345 -20.44 15.25 12.96
C GLN A 345 -21.63 16.15 12.56
N PHE A 346 -22.30 16.77 13.54
CA PHE A 346 -23.46 17.64 13.34
C PHE A 346 -23.17 18.82 12.38
N ASP A 347 -22.10 19.57 12.62
CA ASP A 347 -21.75 20.74 11.81
C ASP A 347 -21.43 20.35 10.35
N PHE A 348 -20.76 19.22 10.15
CA PHE A 348 -20.44 18.74 8.81
C PHE A 348 -21.68 18.41 7.98
N PHE A 349 -22.65 17.69 8.56
CA PHE A 349 -23.86 17.28 7.85
C PHE A 349 -24.88 18.41 7.69
N GLN A 350 -24.81 19.46 8.52
CA GLN A 350 -25.58 20.69 8.29
C GLN A 350 -25.16 21.37 6.98
N GLU A 351 -23.85 21.48 6.74
CA GLU A 351 -23.32 22.24 5.60
C GLU A 351 -23.19 21.42 4.31
N ASN A 352 -23.11 20.10 4.40
CA ASN A 352 -22.82 19.24 3.24
C ASN A 352 -23.98 18.30 2.91
N ASP A 353 -24.30 18.18 1.63
CA ASP A 353 -25.19 17.14 1.14
C ASP A 353 -24.44 15.81 1.03
N VAL A 354 -25.13 14.73 1.38
CA VAL A 354 -24.59 13.37 1.36
C VAL A 354 -25.60 12.42 0.72
N TYR A 355 -25.08 11.39 0.07
CA TYR A 355 -25.88 10.50 -0.75
C TYR A 355 -25.59 9.06 -0.37
N ARG A 356 -26.64 8.26 -0.25
CA ARG A 356 -26.54 6.82 -0.12
C ARG A 356 -26.45 6.20 -1.50
N CYS A 357 -25.45 5.35 -1.71
CA CYS A 357 -25.32 4.58 -2.94
C CYS A 357 -26.11 3.27 -2.80
N LEU A 358 -27.02 3.03 -3.74
CA LEU A 358 -27.71 1.77 -3.89
C LEU A 358 -26.76 0.75 -4.52
N VAL A 359 -26.10 -0.02 -3.67
CA VAL A 359 -25.29 -1.18 -4.01
C VAL A 359 -26.17 -2.43 -3.92
N VAL A 360 -26.15 -3.30 -4.94
CA VAL A 360 -27.17 -4.35 -5.16
C VAL A 360 -27.08 -5.53 -4.17
#